data_AF-A0A2D6Y8Z4-F1
#
_entry.id   AF-A0A2D6Y8Z4-F1
#
_cell.length_a   1.000
_cell.length_b   1.000
_cell.length_c   1.000
_cell.angle_alpha   90.00
_cell.angle_beta   90.00
_cell.angle_gamma   90.00
#
_symmetry.space_group_name_H-M   'P 1'
#
loop_
_entity.id
_entity.type
_entity.pdbx_description
1 polymer ?
#
loop_
_entity_poly.entity_id
_entity_poly.type
_entity_poly.pdbx_seq_one_letter_code
_entity_poly.pdbx_strand_id
1 'polypeptide(L)'
;MLAELAAINGAFAIIKTTIANGKELASAGQAIADFAFAKEDLQSKASKKRNSTFGNDLQEFMALEEVKRKEAELKSMMYLYGRYGLWEDWVKFQADARAKRQRQIKEARLKREKMIEVIGIVSLSLAILFMFAGFFYIVARKKLWL
;
A
#
# COMPACT_ATOMS: atom_id res chain seq x y z
N MET A 1 9.10 12.97 3.84
CA MET A 1 8.60 13.35 5.18
C MET A 1 7.93 14.73 5.20
N LEU A 2 8.46 15.75 4.50
CA LEU A 2 7.82 17.07 4.45
C LEU A 2 6.44 17.05 3.77
N ALA A 3 6.28 16.31 2.67
CA ALA A 3 5.02 16.23 1.94
C ALA A 3 3.91 15.52 2.76
N GLU A 4 4.29 14.51 3.52
CA GLU A 4 3.43 13.70 4.38
C GLU A 4 2.99 14.51 5.60
N LEU A 5 3.90 15.27 6.22
CA LEU A 5 3.56 16.20 7.29
C LEU A 5 2.63 17.32 6.79
N ALA A 6 2.86 17.86 5.60
CA ALA A 6 1.96 18.82 4.98
C ALA A 6 0.56 18.24 4.73
N ALA A 7 0.48 17.01 4.21
CA ALA A 7 -0.79 16.31 4.01
C ALA A 7 -1.52 16.06 5.33
N ILE A 8 -0.80 15.64 6.38
CA ILE A 8 -1.35 15.45 7.73
C ILE A 8 -1.90 16.76 8.28
N ASN A 9 -1.14 17.85 8.17
CA ASN A 9 -1.55 19.16 8.66
C ASN A 9 -2.76 19.70 7.90
N GLY A 10 -2.78 19.55 6.58
CA GLY A 10 -3.89 19.95 5.72
C GLY A 10 -5.17 19.17 6.04
N ALA A 11 -5.07 17.84 6.09
CA ALA A 11 -6.20 16.98 6.45
C ALA A 11 -6.74 17.33 7.83
N PHE A 12 -5.86 17.52 8.81
CA PHE A 12 -6.27 17.86 10.17
C PHE A 12 -6.92 19.25 10.28
N ALA A 13 -6.45 20.23 9.51
CA ALA A 13 -7.08 21.54 9.42
C ALA A 13 -8.51 21.43 8.88
N ILE A 14 -8.73 20.61 7.83
CA ILE A 14 -10.07 20.37 7.26
C ILE A 14 -10.99 19.71 8.29
N ILE A 15 -10.50 18.73 9.06
CA ILE A 15 -11.28 18.09 10.12
C ILE A 15 -11.72 19.13 11.16
N LYS A 16 -10.78 19.96 11.64
CA LYS A 16 -11.06 21.03 12.60
C LYS A 16 -12.07 22.04 12.08
N THR A 17 -11.90 22.53 10.87
CA THR A 17 -12.82 23.52 10.29
C THR A 17 -14.20 22.91 10.05
N THR A 18 -14.28 21.63 9.68
CA THR A 18 -15.56 20.94 9.50
C THR A 18 -16.34 20.87 10.82
N ILE A 19 -15.67 20.50 11.91
CA ILE A 19 -16.28 20.48 13.25
C ILE A 19 -16.64 21.89 13.72
N ALA A 20 -15.74 22.87 13.52
CA ALA A 20 -15.97 24.26 13.91
C ALA A 20 -17.17 24.89 13.18
N ASN A 21 -17.41 24.48 11.93
CA ASN A 21 -18.57 24.89 11.14
C ASN A 21 -19.88 24.16 11.53
N GLY A 22 -19.87 23.37 12.61
CA GLY A 22 -21.03 22.64 13.11
C GLY A 22 -21.46 21.47 12.21
N LYS A 23 -20.62 21.05 11.26
CA LYS A 23 -20.92 19.90 10.40
C LYS A 23 -20.58 18.60 11.12
N GLU A 24 -21.33 17.56 10.80
CA GLU A 24 -21.09 16.22 11.36
C GLU A 24 -19.71 15.70 10.98
N LEU A 25 -19.10 14.94 11.89
CA LEU A 25 -17.79 14.31 11.67
C LEU A 25 -17.78 13.39 10.43
N ALA A 26 -18.94 12.82 10.07
CA ALA A 26 -19.12 12.03 8.86
C ALA A 26 -18.76 12.83 7.58
N SER A 27 -19.03 14.13 7.56
CA SER A 27 -18.69 15.00 6.43
C SER A 27 -17.18 15.26 6.28
N ALA A 28 -16.40 15.05 7.34
CA ALA A 28 -14.94 15.07 7.32
C ALA A 28 -14.33 13.70 6.98
N GLY A 29 -15.13 12.70 6.59
CA GLY A 29 -14.69 11.32 6.38
C GLY A 29 -13.51 11.19 5.42
N GLN A 30 -13.49 11.96 4.33
CA GLN A 30 -12.36 11.97 3.39
C GLN A 30 -11.08 12.50 4.04
N ALA A 31 -11.15 13.61 4.76
CA ALA A 31 -9.99 14.18 5.45
C ALA A 31 -9.47 13.26 6.55
N ILE A 32 -10.36 12.54 7.26
CA ILE A 32 -9.97 11.51 8.24
C ILE A 32 -9.24 10.34 7.55
N ALA A 33 -9.70 9.93 6.36
CA ALA A 33 -9.04 8.90 5.57
C ALA A 33 -7.65 9.37 5.10
N ASP A 34 -7.55 10.59 4.56
CA ASP A 34 -6.30 11.18 4.09
C ASP A 34 -5.27 11.31 5.23
N PHE A 35 -5.72 11.73 6.42
CA PHE A 35 -4.89 11.75 7.63
C PHE A 35 -4.36 10.34 7.97
N ALA A 36 -5.21 9.31 7.93
CA ALA A 36 -4.82 7.94 8.24
C ALA A 36 -3.81 7.37 7.21
N PHE A 37 -4.01 7.65 5.92
CA PHE A 37 -3.09 7.23 4.86
C PHE A 37 -1.74 7.94 4.96
N ALA A 38 -1.74 9.26 5.14
CA ALA A 38 -0.51 10.03 5.27
C ALA A 38 0.29 9.63 6.52
N LYS A 39 -0.39 9.29 7.63
CA LYS A 39 0.24 8.71 8.83
C LYS A 39 0.91 7.37 8.54
N GLU A 40 0.22 6.47 7.85
CA GLU A 40 0.76 5.14 7.50
C GLU A 40 1.99 5.26 6.58
N ASP A 41 1.96 6.16 5.59
CA ASP A 41 3.10 6.43 4.70
C ASP A 41 4.28 7.05 5.45
N LEU A 42 4.03 8.00 6.36
CA LEU A 42 5.06 8.59 7.22
C LEU A 42 5.75 7.53 8.09
N GLN A 43 4.97 6.66 8.75
CA GLN A 43 5.52 5.57 9.58
C GLN A 43 6.31 4.57 8.75
N SER A 44 5.82 4.21 7.56
CA SER A 44 6.52 3.34 6.62
C SER A 44 7.87 3.93 6.19
N LYS A 45 7.91 5.22 5.84
CA LYS A 45 9.13 5.91 5.44
C LYS A 45 10.12 6.07 6.59
N ALA A 46 9.65 6.42 7.78
CA ALA A 46 10.48 6.47 8.98
C ALA A 46 11.11 5.10 9.28
N SER A 47 10.32 4.01 9.20
CA SER A 47 10.84 2.65 9.44
C SER A 47 11.91 2.22 8.43
N LYS A 48 11.77 2.61 7.16
CA LYS A 48 12.76 2.35 6.11
C LYS A 48 14.04 3.15 6.31
N LYS A 49 13.92 4.41 6.75
CA LYS A 49 15.06 5.32 6.90
C LYS A 49 15.87 5.07 8.17
N ARG A 50 15.27 4.52 9.22
CA ARG A 50 15.99 3.99 10.40
C ARG A 50 17.04 2.93 10.03
N ASN A 51 16.88 2.23 8.91
CA ASN A 51 17.89 1.29 8.41
C ASN A 51 19.01 1.96 7.58
N SER A 52 19.03 3.29 7.47
CA SER A 52 20.08 4.06 6.81
C SER A 52 20.93 4.81 7.84
N THR A 53 22.26 4.68 7.76
CA THR A 53 23.23 5.19 8.75
C THR A 53 23.37 6.73 8.79
N PHE A 54 22.57 7.48 8.02
CA PHE A 54 22.72 8.92 7.79
C PHE A 54 21.42 9.72 8.03
N GLY A 55 20.57 9.28 8.98
CA GLY A 55 19.29 9.92 9.32
C GLY A 55 19.39 11.01 10.39
N ASN A 56 18.55 12.06 10.27
CA ASN A 56 18.32 13.05 11.33
C ASN A 56 17.23 12.51 12.28
N ASP A 57 17.60 11.59 13.16
CA ASP A 57 16.68 10.83 14.02
C ASP A 57 15.81 11.69 14.93
N LEU A 58 16.32 12.85 15.39
CA LEU A 58 15.58 13.74 16.28
C LEU A 58 14.39 14.41 15.54
N GLN A 59 14.61 14.92 14.34
CA GLN A 59 13.54 15.58 13.58
C GLN A 59 12.43 14.58 13.21
N GLU A 60 12.80 13.33 12.92
CA GLU A 60 11.85 12.25 12.64
C GLU A 60 11.04 11.86 13.87
N PHE A 61 11.71 11.75 15.02
CA PHE A 61 11.04 11.50 16.29
C PHE A 61 10.03 12.59 16.62
N MET A 62 10.42 13.87 16.51
CA MET A 62 9.54 15.01 16.76
C MET A 62 8.34 15.04 15.81
N ALA A 63 8.56 14.72 14.54
CA ALA A 63 7.49 14.61 13.55
C ALA A 63 6.49 13.51 13.95
N LEU A 64 6.97 12.32 14.31
CA LEU A 64 6.11 11.21 14.73
C LEU A 64 5.34 11.50 16.02
N GLU A 65 5.96 12.18 16.99
CA GLU A 65 5.31 12.71 18.20
C GLU A 65 4.18 13.67 17.85
N GLU A 66 4.41 14.62 16.94
CA GLU A 66 3.40 15.57 16.51
C GLU A 66 2.19 14.86 15.86
N VAL A 67 2.44 13.84 15.05
CA VAL A 67 1.36 13.04 14.44
C VAL A 67 0.57 12.27 15.50
N LYS A 68 1.24 11.68 16.50
CA LYS A 68 0.56 11.01 17.63
C LYS A 68 -0.32 11.99 18.40
N ARG A 69 0.14 13.22 18.63
CA ARG A 69 -0.66 14.26 19.29
C ARG A 69 -1.92 14.59 18.49
N LYS A 70 -1.80 14.75 17.17
CA LYS A 70 -2.97 14.98 16.29
C LYS A 70 -3.93 13.80 16.26
N GLU A 71 -3.42 12.57 16.31
CA GLU A 71 -4.24 11.36 16.41
C GLU A 71 -5.00 11.30 17.75
N ALA A 72 -4.36 11.66 18.86
CA ALA A 72 -5.03 11.76 20.15
C ALA A 72 -6.13 12.83 20.15
N GLU A 73 -5.87 13.97 19.51
CA GLU A 73 -6.86 15.03 19.34
C GLU A 73 -8.03 14.58 18.45
N LEU A 74 -7.75 13.88 17.35
CA LEU A 74 -8.78 13.26 16.49
C LEU A 74 -9.62 12.24 17.28
N LYS A 75 -8.99 11.42 18.13
CA LYS A 75 -9.69 10.48 19.01
C LYS A 75 -10.66 11.21 19.94
N SER A 76 -10.23 12.29 20.58
CA SER A 76 -11.09 13.13 21.41
C SER A 76 -12.26 13.72 20.60
N MET A 77 -12.00 14.19 19.38
CA MET A 77 -13.06 14.68 18.49
C MET A 77 -14.06 13.58 18.11
N MET A 78 -13.61 12.34 17.88
CA MET A 78 -14.47 11.21 17.57
C MET A 78 -15.37 10.80 18.74
N TYR A 79 -14.91 10.98 19.98
CA TYR A 79 -15.78 10.77 21.16
C TYR A 79 -16.76 11.92 21.39
N LEU A 80 -16.33 13.16 21.17
CA LEU A 80 -17.16 14.34 21.45
C LEU A 80 -18.22 14.60 20.37
N TYR A 81 -17.86 14.43 19.09
CA TYR A 81 -18.70 14.79 17.95
C TYR A 81 -19.15 13.59 17.12
N GLY A 82 -18.71 12.38 17.47
CA GLY A 82 -19.07 11.15 16.78
C GLY A 82 -20.14 10.35 17.53
N ARG A 83 -20.57 9.24 16.92
CA ARG A 83 -21.41 8.24 17.59
C ARG A 83 -20.63 7.51 18.68
N TYR A 84 -21.35 6.96 19.66
CA TYR A 84 -20.74 6.06 20.65
C TYR A 84 -20.02 4.89 19.95
N GLY A 85 -18.80 4.58 20.39
CA GLY A 85 -17.98 3.50 19.83
C GLY A 85 -17.33 3.81 18.47
N LEU A 86 -17.45 5.05 17.95
CA LEU A 86 -16.96 5.38 16.60
C LEU A 86 -15.45 5.17 16.44
N TRP A 87 -14.67 5.50 17.47
CA TRP A 87 -13.22 5.32 17.46
C TRP A 87 -12.85 3.84 17.34
N GLU A 88 -13.48 2.99 18.14
CA GLU A 88 -13.24 1.56 18.19
C GLU A 88 -13.59 0.90 16.85
N ASP A 89 -14.72 1.28 16.28
CA ASP A 89 -15.14 0.80 14.96
C ASP A 89 -14.22 1.28 13.85
N TRP A 90 -13.73 2.52 13.94
CA TRP A 90 -12.75 3.06 13.00
C TRP A 90 -11.40 2.33 13.07
N VAL A 91 -10.91 2.01 14.28
CA VAL A 91 -9.69 1.23 14.47
C VAL A 91 -9.83 -0.16 13.86
N LYS A 92 -10.96 -0.84 14.10
CA LYS A 92 -11.27 -2.14 13.47
C LYS A 92 -11.29 -2.02 11.95
N PHE A 93 -11.98 -1.01 11.41
CA PHE A 93 -12.03 -0.75 9.97
C PHE A 93 -10.63 -0.55 9.36
N GLN A 94 -9.75 0.19 10.03
CA GLN A 94 -8.36 0.35 9.58
C GLN A 94 -7.58 -0.97 9.58
N ALA A 95 -7.74 -1.78 10.63
CA ALA A 95 -7.09 -3.09 10.72
C ALA A 95 -7.54 -4.01 9.58
N ASP A 96 -8.85 -4.06 9.31
CA ASP A 96 -9.43 -4.84 8.22
C ASP A 96 -8.97 -4.33 6.85
N ALA A 97 -8.94 -3.00 6.65
CA ALA A 97 -8.46 -2.39 5.42
C ALA A 97 -6.97 -2.70 5.17
N ARG A 98 -6.14 -2.73 6.21
CA ARG A 98 -4.73 -3.15 6.11
C ARG A 98 -4.63 -4.64 5.79
N ALA A 99 -5.37 -5.49 6.48
CA ALA A 99 -5.37 -6.93 6.23
C ALA A 99 -5.80 -7.25 4.79
N LYS A 100 -6.84 -6.58 4.28
CA LYS A 100 -7.31 -6.71 2.91
C LYS A 100 -6.25 -6.27 1.90
N ARG A 101 -5.58 -5.13 2.11
CA ARG A 101 -4.47 -4.67 1.26
C ARG A 101 -3.33 -5.69 1.21
N GLN A 102 -2.95 -6.27 2.35
CA GLN A 102 -1.89 -7.29 2.40
C GLN A 102 -2.29 -8.59 1.67
N ARG A 103 -3.54 -9.04 1.80
CA ARG A 103 -4.05 -10.20 1.05
C ARG A 103 -4.02 -9.96 -0.45
N GLN A 104 -4.48 -8.79 -0.91
CA GLN A 104 -4.45 -8.42 -2.33
C GLN A 104 -3.02 -8.37 -2.88
N ILE A 105 -2.06 -7.83 -2.12
CA ILE A 105 -0.64 -7.82 -2.54
C ILE A 105 -0.10 -9.25 -2.66
N LYS A 106 -0.40 -10.13 -1.71
CA LYS A 106 0.02 -11.55 -1.76
C LYS A 106 -0.60 -12.28 -2.95
N GLU A 107 -1.91 -12.14 -3.17
CA GLU A 107 -2.60 -12.75 -4.30
C GLU A 107 -2.07 -12.24 -5.64
N ALA A 108 -1.77 -10.94 -5.75
CA ALA A 108 -1.18 -10.35 -6.95
C ALA A 108 0.23 -10.91 -7.22
N ARG A 109 1.04 -11.15 -6.18
CA ARG A 109 2.36 -11.78 -6.32
C ARG A 109 2.24 -13.23 -6.80
N LEU A 110 1.38 -14.02 -6.16
CA LEU A 110 1.13 -15.41 -6.56
C LEU A 110 0.62 -15.53 -8.00
N LYS A 111 -0.27 -14.62 -8.43
CA LYS A 111 -0.75 -14.57 -9.82
C LYS A 111 0.39 -14.27 -10.80
N ARG A 112 1.28 -13.33 -10.46
CA ARG A 112 2.45 -13.01 -11.28
C ARG A 112 3.43 -14.18 -11.39
N GLU A 113 3.71 -14.85 -10.27
CA GLU A 113 4.57 -16.03 -10.24
C GLU A 113 4.00 -17.15 -11.13
N LYS A 114 2.70 -17.45 -11.00
CA LYS A 114 2.02 -18.44 -11.85
C LYS A 114 2.05 -18.06 -13.34
N MET A 115 1.86 -16.78 -13.68
CA MET A 115 1.95 -16.34 -15.07
C MET A 115 3.36 -16.53 -15.64
N ILE A 116 4.40 -16.18 -14.86
CA ILE A 116 5.79 -16.35 -15.28
C ILE A 116 6.12 -17.83 -15.45
N GLU A 117 5.68 -18.69 -14.53
CA GLU A 117 5.87 -20.14 -14.61
C GLU A 117 5.20 -20.73 -15.85
N VAL A 118 3.94 -20.37 -16.11
CA VAL A 118 3.21 -20.83 -17.31
C VAL A 118 3.89 -20.37 -18.59
N ILE A 119 4.31 -19.10 -18.67
CA ILE A 119 5.03 -18.57 -19.83
C ILE A 119 6.38 -19.30 -20.02
N GLY A 120 7.10 -19.56 -18.93
CA GLY A 120 8.34 -20.33 -18.94
C GLY A 120 8.14 -21.74 -19.48
N ILE A 121 7.11 -22.45 -19.01
CA ILE A 121 6.79 -23.81 -19.47
C ILE A 121 6.39 -23.81 -20.94
N VAL A 122 5.53 -22.89 -21.37
CA VAL A 122 5.07 -22.79 -22.77
C VAL A 122 6.22 -22.45 -23.72
N SER A 123 7.08 -21.49 -23.35
CA SER A 123 8.24 -21.12 -24.17
C SER A 123 9.25 -22.27 -24.30
N LEU A 124 9.51 -23.02 -23.22
CA LEU A 124 10.39 -24.19 -23.25
C LEU A 124 9.83 -25.30 -24.15
N SER A 125 8.54 -25.60 -24.02
CA SER A 125 7.88 -26.65 -24.82
C SER A 125 7.80 -26.30 -26.31
N LEU A 126 7.59 -25.03 -26.67
CA LEU A 126 7.70 -24.56 -28.04
C LEU A 126 9.13 -24.69 -28.58
N ALA A 127 10.15 -24.30 -27.81
CA ALA A 127 11.55 -24.42 -28.22
C ALA A 127 11.93 -25.89 -28.53
N ILE A 128 11.47 -26.82 -27.71
CA ILE A 128 11.66 -28.26 -27.91
C ILE A 128 10.97 -28.73 -29.20
N LEU A 129 9.72 -28.32 -29.44
CA LEU A 129 8.99 -28.65 -30.67
C LEU A 129 9.70 -28.13 -31.93
N PHE A 130 10.17 -26.87 -31.90
CA PHE A 130 10.94 -26.30 -33.02
C PHE A 130 12.26 -27.06 -33.26
N MET A 131 12.94 -27.47 -32.19
CA MET A 131 14.17 -28.26 -32.29
C MET A 131 13.91 -29.62 -32.95
N PHE A 132 12.84 -30.32 -32.55
CA PHE A 132 12.44 -31.58 -33.17
C PHE A 132 12.01 -31.40 -34.63
N ALA A 133 11.19 -30.40 -34.94
CA ALA A 133 10.77 -30.11 -36.32
C ALA A 133 11.96 -29.80 -37.23
N GLY A 134 12.93 -29.00 -36.75
CA GLY A 134 14.17 -28.73 -37.48
C GLY A 134 15.02 -29.98 -37.71
N PHE A 135 15.14 -30.86 -36.70
CA PHE A 135 15.83 -32.14 -36.84
C PHE A 135 15.18 -33.05 -37.89
N PHE A 136 13.85 -33.20 -37.84
CA PHE A 136 13.10 -33.99 -38.83
C PHE A 136 13.23 -33.43 -40.25
N TYR A 137 13.18 -32.10 -40.43
CA TYR A 137 13.37 -31.45 -41.72
C TYR A 137 14.75 -31.75 -42.33
N ILE A 138 15.81 -31.70 -41.51
CA ILE A 138 17.19 -32.01 -41.97
C ILE A 138 17.29 -33.48 -42.39
N VAL A 139 16.75 -34.41 -41.60
CA VAL A 139 16.77 -35.85 -41.91
C VAL A 139 15.98 -36.17 -43.18
N ALA A 140 14.78 -35.59 -43.34
CA ALA A 140 13.96 -35.78 -44.53
C ALA A 140 14.64 -35.25 -45.79
N ARG A 141 15.26 -34.06 -45.72
CA ARG A 141 16.02 -33.49 -46.84
C ARG A 141 17.22 -34.36 -47.24
N LYS A 142 17.93 -34.93 -46.27
CA LYS A 142 19.09 -35.79 -46.52
C LYS A 142 18.70 -37.12 -47.18
N LYS A 143 17.53 -37.66 -46.83
CA LYS A 143 16.98 -38.90 -47.41
C LYS A 143 16.46 -38.74 -48.84
N LEU A 144 16.08 -37.51 -49.25
CA LEU A 144 15.64 -37.17 -50.61
C LEU A 144 16.81 -37.00 -51.60
N TRP A 145 18.05 -36.94 -51.12
CA TRP A 145 19.26 -36.73 -51.92
C TRP A 145 20.10 -38.00 -52.13
N LEU A 146 19.69 -39.13 -51.54
CA LEU A 146 20.26 -40.48 -51.68
C LEU A 146 19.30 -41.33 -52.51
#